data_AF-A0A3Q3G8B2-F1
#
_entry.id   AF-A0A3Q3G8B2-F1
#
_cell.length_a   1.000
_cell.length_b   1.000
_cell.length_c   1.000
_cell.angle_alpha   90.00
_cell.angle_beta   90.00
_cell.angle_gamma   90.00
#
_symmetry.space_group_name_H-M   'P 1'
#
loop_
_entity.id
_entity.type
_entity.pdbx_description
1 polymer ?
#
loop_
_entity_poly.entity_id
_entity_poly.type
_entity_poly.pdbx_seq_one_letter_code
_entity_poly.pdbx_strand_id
1 'polypeptide(L)'
;RSWDVDLQSCNLNLFLREFLSHHTASFKGAGKCECDSLLKLHRQPCTSLTLQNKSSFSFCDHGQVSALLSRDSAHKLLILAGQSVEESGELLFHRGLFSPQLLKQILTEQVRQVPATSSKLRLTLSCPNIGHWRKTLLENQLLQGPFTLHINPPEVLPAMEALGEFTSLISGTVSPPSPFDLLPPPITVGFLKLSRPCCYVFPAGRGDCAFFAVNGFTVLMDGGSDSQACFWKLVRHLDRVDAVLLTHIGTENLPGVNTFLERKVAELEMSYDSSKKLISPELGVVFFNAPSRLQVEEQPSLTLQLLKKLDIRPHPLIRPQGVPIEPLTLFQKMGVGQLDLYILNPVSSASKSQTLPLPALASVSALLVWHPACTQEKVVRVLFPGITPQAKLLPPLPPHPDASMPVPQSDSDANGKRAKGAGMRGKKTPAVSSSCDHRS
;
A
#
# COMPACT_ATOMS: atom_id res chain seq x y z
N ARG A 1 -3.40 9.88 28.72
CA ARG A 1 -3.91 11.26 28.54
C ARG A 1 -2.87 12.04 27.77
N SER A 2 -3.30 12.91 26.87
CA SER A 2 -2.38 13.67 26.00
C SER A 2 -2.45 15.19 26.23
N TRP A 3 -3.20 15.63 27.25
CA TRP A 3 -3.24 17.01 27.75
C TRP A 3 -3.62 17.05 29.26
N ASP A 4 -3.31 18.18 29.90
CA ASP A 4 -3.62 18.48 31.30
C ASP A 4 -5.09 18.94 31.42
N VAL A 5 -5.94 18.12 32.05
CA VAL A 5 -7.35 18.48 32.36
C VAL A 5 -7.52 18.46 33.86
N ASP A 6 -8.20 19.47 34.39
CA ASP A 6 -8.68 19.44 35.76
C ASP A 6 -9.67 18.28 35.96
N LEU A 7 -9.24 17.31 36.77
CA LEU A 7 -9.98 16.10 37.14
C LEU A 7 -11.34 16.38 37.78
N GLN A 8 -11.53 17.58 38.35
CA GLN A 8 -12.81 18.01 38.92
C GLN A 8 -13.83 18.41 37.84
N SER A 9 -13.38 18.85 36.66
CA SER A 9 -14.24 19.32 35.57
C SER A 9 -14.60 18.24 34.53
N CYS A 10 -13.76 17.22 34.36
CA CYS A 10 -13.96 16.15 33.37
C CYS A 10 -13.47 14.80 33.89
N ASN A 11 -14.34 14.08 34.60
CA ASN A 11 -14.05 12.74 35.11
C ASN A 11 -14.30 11.67 34.04
N LEU A 12 -13.24 11.33 33.29
CA LEU A 12 -13.28 10.30 32.24
C LEU A 12 -13.78 8.93 32.75
N ASN A 13 -13.62 8.61 34.04
CA ASN A 13 -14.01 7.31 34.60
C ASN A 13 -15.53 7.21 34.73
N LEU A 14 -16.17 8.29 35.18
CA LEU A 14 -17.64 8.39 35.23
C LEU A 14 -18.24 8.29 33.83
N PHE A 15 -17.64 8.96 32.84
CA PHE A 15 -18.12 8.89 31.45
C PHE A 15 -17.99 7.50 30.82
N LEU A 16 -16.89 6.79 31.08
CA LEU A 16 -16.73 5.42 30.60
C LEU A 16 -17.74 4.48 31.28
N ARG A 17 -18.00 4.65 32.58
CA ARG A 17 -19.03 3.89 33.30
C ARG A 17 -20.44 4.16 32.78
N GLU A 18 -20.77 5.42 32.49
CA GLU A 18 -22.05 5.81 31.89
C GLU A 18 -22.20 5.27 30.46
N PHE A 19 -21.15 5.31 29.65
CA PHE A 19 -21.16 4.67 28.33
C PHE A 19 -21.39 3.16 28.44
N LEU A 20 -20.67 2.48 29.35
CA LEU A 20 -20.82 1.06 29.59
C LEU A 20 -22.25 0.73 30.07
N SER A 21 -22.82 1.49 30.99
CA SER A 21 -24.19 1.22 31.49
C SER A 21 -25.24 1.33 30.39
N HIS A 22 -25.11 2.30 29.48
CA HIS A 22 -26.07 2.49 28.38
C HIS A 22 -25.85 1.56 27.19
N HIS A 23 -24.61 1.19 26.89
CA HIS A 23 -24.28 0.47 25.65
C HIS A 23 -23.97 -1.02 25.82
N THR A 24 -23.77 -1.52 27.05
CA THR A 24 -23.53 -2.97 27.28
C THR A 24 -24.66 -3.85 26.75
N ALA A 25 -25.92 -3.39 26.82
CA ALA A 25 -27.06 -4.13 26.26
C ALA A 25 -27.11 -4.06 24.71
N SER A 26 -26.76 -2.90 24.13
CA SER A 26 -26.77 -2.68 22.68
C SER A 26 -25.66 -3.47 21.97
N PHE A 27 -24.46 -3.55 22.56
CA PHE A 27 -23.35 -4.34 22.01
C PHE A 27 -23.50 -5.85 22.24
N LYS A 28 -24.28 -6.29 23.24
CA LYS A 28 -24.62 -7.71 23.45
C LYS A 28 -25.78 -8.20 22.57
N GLY A 29 -26.68 -7.30 22.13
CA GLY A 29 -27.87 -7.64 21.34
C GLY A 29 -27.74 -7.41 19.83
N ALA A 30 -26.86 -6.52 19.39
CA ALA A 30 -26.56 -6.33 17.96
C ALA A 30 -25.51 -7.35 17.53
N GLY A 31 -25.93 -8.37 16.78
CA GLY A 31 -24.99 -9.28 16.12
C GLY A 31 -23.95 -8.49 15.33
N LYS A 32 -22.67 -8.89 15.47
CA LYS A 32 -21.49 -8.43 14.72
C LYS A 32 -21.70 -7.08 14.00
N CYS A 33 -21.59 -5.98 14.73
CA CYS A 33 -21.46 -4.70 14.06
C CYS A 33 -20.12 -4.70 13.32
N GLU A 34 -20.14 -4.68 11.98
CA GLU A 34 -19.07 -4.07 11.20
C GLU A 34 -18.89 -2.66 11.75
N CYS A 35 -17.95 -2.46 12.67
CA CYS A 35 -17.61 -1.16 13.22
C CYS A 35 -16.94 -0.33 12.12
N ASP A 36 -17.71 0.12 11.13
CA ASP A 36 -17.25 0.83 9.94
C ASP A 36 -16.98 2.32 10.17
N SER A 37 -17.03 2.77 11.43
CA SER A 37 -17.17 4.18 11.75
C SER A 37 -15.89 4.82 12.30
N LEU A 38 -15.42 5.84 11.57
CA LEU A 38 -14.71 7.00 12.12
C LEU A 38 -15.32 7.40 13.49
N LEU A 39 -14.59 7.18 14.58
CA LEU A 39 -14.97 7.68 15.89
C LEU A 39 -14.65 9.18 15.96
N LYS A 40 -15.69 10.00 15.72
CA LYS A 40 -15.66 11.45 15.92
C LYS A 40 -16.26 11.74 17.28
N LEU A 41 -15.43 12.02 18.29
CA LEU A 41 -15.92 12.50 19.57
C LEU A 41 -15.88 14.04 19.58
N HIS A 42 -17.04 14.66 19.73
CA HIS A 42 -17.15 16.11 19.88
C HIS A 42 -17.74 16.43 21.25
N ARG A 43 -16.98 17.16 22.09
CA ARG A 43 -17.48 17.70 23.35
C ARG A 43 -16.72 18.96 23.69
N GLN A 44 -17.37 20.13 23.67
CA GLN A 44 -16.72 21.36 24.14
C GLN A 44 -16.15 21.16 25.56
N PRO A 45 -14.87 21.54 25.80
CA PRO A 45 -13.98 22.36 24.97
C PRO A 45 -13.07 21.59 23.97
N CYS A 46 -13.28 20.29 23.76
CA CYS A 46 -12.40 19.36 23.05
C CYS A 46 -13.03 18.75 21.77
N THR A 47 -12.21 18.59 20.73
CA THR A 47 -12.59 17.79 19.56
C THR A 47 -11.51 16.74 19.28
N SER A 48 -11.89 15.46 19.17
CA SER A 48 -11.00 14.39 18.72
C SER A 48 -11.42 13.80 17.38
N LEU A 49 -10.43 13.49 16.55
CA LEU A 49 -10.58 12.72 15.31
C LEU A 49 -9.57 11.58 15.33
N THR A 50 -10.07 10.35 15.24
CA THR A 50 -9.24 9.18 14.98
C THR A 50 -9.35 8.82 13.51
N LEU A 51 -8.26 8.94 12.77
CA LEU A 51 -8.14 8.42 11.42
C LEU A 51 -7.64 6.97 11.53
N GLN A 52 -8.50 6.03 11.16
CA GLN A 52 -8.18 4.62 11.11
C GLN A 52 -8.16 4.14 9.65
N ASN A 53 -7.10 3.43 9.26
CA ASN A 53 -7.06 2.76 7.95
C ASN A 53 -8.10 1.62 7.91
N LYS A 54 -9.11 1.75 7.04
CA LYS A 54 -10.05 0.67 6.66
C LYS A 54 -10.33 0.70 5.15
N SER A 55 -10.56 -0.49 4.60
CA SER A 55 -10.75 -0.81 3.18
C SER A 55 -11.89 -0.06 2.47
N SER A 56 -12.82 0.55 3.21
CA SER A 56 -14.05 1.14 2.66
C SER A 56 -13.95 2.66 2.38
N PHE A 57 -12.89 3.34 2.85
CA PHE A 57 -12.82 4.80 2.73
C PHE A 57 -12.09 5.26 1.46
N SER A 58 -12.89 5.74 0.51
CA SER A 58 -12.42 6.57 -0.59
C SER A 58 -12.25 8.02 -0.11
N PHE A 59 -11.01 8.50 -0.12
CA PHE A 59 -10.64 9.91 0.03
C PHE A 59 -10.99 10.59 1.37
N CYS A 60 -10.14 10.39 2.38
CA CYS A 60 -10.22 11.11 3.67
C CYS A 60 -9.10 12.14 3.89
N ASP A 61 -8.44 12.66 2.86
CA ASP A 61 -7.08 13.20 3.11
C ASP A 61 -6.94 14.71 3.32
N HIS A 62 -7.90 15.55 2.92
CA HIS A 62 -7.80 16.99 3.16
C HIS A 62 -9.02 17.55 3.91
N GLY A 63 -10.23 17.19 3.47
CA GLY A 63 -11.46 17.77 4.00
C GLY A 63 -11.72 17.43 5.46
N GLN A 64 -11.39 16.23 5.93
CA GLN A 64 -11.69 15.82 7.32
C GLN A 64 -10.71 16.41 8.33
N VAL A 65 -9.42 16.42 8.00
CA VAL A 65 -8.39 17.07 8.82
C VAL A 65 -8.61 18.58 8.84
N SER A 66 -8.92 19.18 7.69
CA SER A 66 -9.30 20.61 7.62
C SER A 66 -10.55 20.90 8.44
N ALA A 67 -11.61 20.08 8.34
CA ALA A 67 -12.83 20.25 9.13
C ALA A 67 -12.59 20.13 10.64
N LEU A 68 -11.68 19.26 11.10
CA LEU A 68 -11.24 19.24 12.50
C LEU A 68 -10.55 20.55 12.88
N LEU A 69 -9.64 21.02 12.02
CA LEU A 69 -8.83 22.22 12.25
C LEU A 69 -9.62 23.53 12.17
N SER A 70 -10.76 23.56 11.47
CA SER A 70 -11.63 24.74 11.40
C SER A 70 -12.68 24.84 12.52
N ARG A 71 -12.78 23.85 13.43
CA ARG A 71 -13.71 23.89 14.59
C ARG A 71 -13.26 24.85 15.71
N ASP A 72 -14.20 25.44 16.44
CA ASP A 72 -13.95 26.44 17.51
C ASP A 72 -13.31 25.90 18.81
N SER A 73 -12.92 24.62 18.87
CA SER A 73 -12.30 24.04 20.07
C SER A 73 -10.82 24.42 20.20
N ALA A 74 -10.43 24.93 21.39
CA ALA A 74 -9.04 25.28 21.69
C ALA A 74 -8.09 24.07 21.71
N HIS A 75 -8.59 22.89 22.13
CA HIS A 75 -7.82 21.64 22.17
C HIS A 75 -8.32 20.66 21.11
N LYS A 76 -7.39 20.20 20.27
CA LYS A 76 -7.67 19.26 19.17
C LYS A 76 -6.79 18.04 19.31
N LEU A 77 -7.37 16.85 19.14
CA LEU A 77 -6.65 15.58 19.13
C LEU A 77 -6.79 14.93 17.77
N LEU A 78 -5.67 14.65 17.12
CA LEU A 78 -5.60 13.86 15.91
C LEU A 78 -4.85 12.56 16.23
N ILE A 79 -5.53 11.42 16.11
CA ILE A 79 -4.93 10.10 16.25
C ILE A 79 -4.83 9.46 14.87
N LEU A 80 -3.61 9.15 14.46
CA LEU A 80 -3.26 8.46 13.24
C LEU A 80 -3.01 6.99 13.57
N ALA A 81 -3.95 6.12 13.21
CA ALA A 81 -3.91 4.69 13.49
C ALA A 81 -4.06 3.86 12.21
N GLY A 82 -3.22 2.87 12.02
CA GLY A 82 -3.25 1.99 10.85
C GLY A 82 -1.88 1.48 10.47
N GLN A 83 -1.83 0.67 9.40
CA GLN A 83 -0.57 0.21 8.84
C GLN A 83 0.24 1.40 8.32
N SER A 84 1.53 1.43 8.66
CA SER A 84 2.47 2.44 8.23
C SER A 84 3.57 1.81 7.37
N VAL A 85 4.04 2.54 6.37
CA VAL A 85 5.24 2.15 5.61
C VAL A 85 6.46 2.20 6.54
N GLU A 86 7.28 1.15 6.56
CA GLU A 86 8.41 1.05 7.51
C GLU A 86 9.46 2.17 7.34
N GLU A 87 9.80 2.54 6.10
CA GLU A 87 10.81 3.56 5.83
C GLU A 87 10.29 4.99 6.05
N SER A 88 9.15 5.33 5.42
CA SER A 88 8.62 6.70 5.44
C SER A 88 7.74 6.99 6.67
N GLY A 89 7.19 5.96 7.31
CA GLY A 89 6.22 6.05 8.40
C GLY A 89 4.82 6.45 7.95
N GLU A 90 4.61 6.69 6.66
CA GLU A 90 3.35 7.19 6.13
C GLU A 90 2.23 6.17 6.34
N LEU A 91 1.03 6.67 6.70
CA LEU A 91 -0.10 5.78 6.88
C LEU A 91 -0.64 5.33 5.52
N LEU A 92 -0.81 4.02 5.41
CA LEU A 92 -1.47 3.40 4.28
C LEU A 92 -2.98 3.66 4.42
N PHE A 93 -3.62 4.08 3.33
CA PHE A 93 -5.07 4.10 3.17
C PHE A 93 -5.43 3.43 1.83
N HIS A 94 -6.65 2.92 1.70
CA HIS A 94 -7.09 2.16 0.50
C HIS A 94 -6.86 2.89 -0.84
N ARG A 95 -6.84 4.23 -0.87
CA ARG A 95 -6.60 5.03 -2.08
C ARG A 95 -5.45 6.05 -1.98
N GLY A 96 -4.49 5.87 -1.06
CA GLY A 96 -3.39 6.83 -0.95
C GLY A 96 -2.47 6.65 0.25
N LEU A 97 -1.51 7.56 0.35
CA LEU A 97 -0.60 7.73 1.47
C LEU A 97 -1.01 8.99 2.23
N PHE A 98 -1.24 8.86 3.54
CA PHE A 98 -1.27 10.04 4.39
C PHE A 98 0.13 10.30 4.93
N SER A 99 0.79 11.27 4.32
CA SER A 99 2.20 11.57 4.61
C SER A 99 2.38 12.69 5.64
N PRO A 100 3.53 12.72 6.33
CA PRO A 100 3.91 13.86 7.17
C PRO A 100 3.90 15.19 6.41
N GLN A 101 4.25 15.16 5.12
CA GLN A 101 4.30 16.33 4.24
C GLN A 101 2.90 16.83 3.89
N LEU A 102 1.95 15.92 3.64
CA LEU A 102 0.56 16.26 3.41
C LEU A 102 -0.06 16.90 4.65
N LEU A 103 0.16 16.32 5.83
CA LEU A 103 -0.29 16.92 7.09
C LEU A 103 0.34 18.31 7.31
N LYS A 104 1.62 18.47 7.01
CA LYS A 104 2.33 19.77 7.08
C LYS A 104 1.67 20.82 6.18
N GLN A 105 1.29 20.46 4.95
CA GLN A 105 0.59 21.35 4.03
C GLN A 105 -0.77 21.79 4.59
N ILE A 106 -1.56 20.84 5.09
CA ILE A 106 -2.89 21.10 5.67
C ILE A 106 -2.78 22.05 6.87
N LEU A 107 -1.80 21.82 7.76
CA LEU A 107 -1.56 22.67 8.92
C LEU A 107 -1.14 24.08 8.51
N THR A 108 -0.28 24.22 7.50
CA THR A 108 0.19 25.52 7.02
C THR A 108 -0.96 26.36 6.44
N GLU A 109 -1.85 25.74 5.66
CA GLU A 109 -3.01 26.43 5.09
C GLU A 109 -4.00 26.87 6.18
N GLN A 110 -4.22 26.04 7.21
CA GLN A 110 -5.10 26.40 8.32
C GLN A 110 -4.56 27.55 9.16
N VAL A 111 -3.26 27.59 9.45
CA VAL A 111 -2.63 28.71 10.17
C VAL A 111 -2.80 30.04 9.41
N ARG A 112 -2.79 30.02 8.07
CA ARG A 112 -2.99 31.21 7.24
C ARG A 112 -4.42 31.77 7.30
N GLN A 113 -5.39 30.92 7.64
CA GLN A 113 -6.83 31.28 7.66
C GLN A 113 -7.33 31.71 9.05
N VAL A 114 -6.55 31.51 10.11
CA VAL A 114 -6.93 31.90 11.47
C VAL A 114 -6.60 33.39 11.72
N PRO A 115 -7.59 34.24 12.05
CA PRO A 115 -7.33 35.64 12.38
C PRO A 115 -6.48 35.76 13.67
N ALA A 116 -5.59 36.75 13.71
CA ALA A 116 -4.59 36.95 14.77
C ALA A 116 -5.15 37.15 16.21
N THR A 117 -6.47 37.23 16.37
CA THR A 117 -7.18 37.43 17.63
C THR A 117 -7.76 36.15 18.25
N SER A 118 -7.55 34.97 17.66
CA SER A 118 -8.09 33.72 18.21
C SER A 118 -7.27 33.19 19.39
N SER A 119 -7.94 32.49 20.30
CA SER A 119 -7.34 31.75 21.42
C SER A 119 -6.24 30.79 20.93
N LYS A 120 -5.26 30.54 21.81
CA LYS A 120 -4.10 29.69 21.55
C LYS A 120 -4.54 28.26 21.21
N LEU A 121 -4.45 27.87 19.94
CA LEU A 121 -4.93 26.59 19.45
C LEU A 121 -3.88 25.51 19.72
N ARG A 122 -4.25 24.46 20.46
CA ARG A 122 -3.35 23.36 20.82
C ARG A 122 -3.77 22.08 20.10
N LEU A 123 -2.95 21.63 19.16
CA LEU A 123 -3.12 20.35 18.46
C LEU A 123 -2.21 19.30 19.09
N THR A 124 -2.80 18.19 19.50
CA THR A 124 -2.07 16.99 19.91
C THR A 124 -2.20 15.94 18.82
N LEU A 125 -1.07 15.50 18.28
CA LEU A 125 -0.95 14.46 17.28
C LEU A 125 -0.43 13.18 17.94
N SER A 126 -1.17 12.08 17.77
CA SER A 126 -0.68 10.73 18.03
C SER A 126 -0.43 10.06 16.69
N CYS A 127 0.82 9.72 16.37
CA CYS A 127 1.24 9.11 15.11
C CYS A 127 2.21 7.96 15.34
N PRO A 128 2.40 7.05 14.36
CA PRO A 128 3.44 6.03 14.43
C PRO A 128 4.79 6.64 14.80
N ASN A 129 5.56 5.98 15.67
CA ASN A 129 6.91 6.40 16.06
C ASN A 129 7.97 6.09 14.96
N ILE A 130 7.52 5.64 13.79
CA ILE A 130 8.33 5.18 12.67
C ILE A 130 8.38 6.29 11.61
N GLY A 131 9.47 6.38 10.84
CA GLY A 131 9.61 7.34 9.74
C GLY A 131 9.86 8.79 10.17
N HIS A 132 9.42 9.74 9.34
CA HIS A 132 9.85 11.15 9.44
C HIS A 132 8.84 12.10 10.09
N TRP A 133 7.76 11.60 10.73
CA TRP A 133 6.69 12.42 11.31
C TRP A 133 7.18 13.56 12.21
N ARG A 134 8.00 13.25 13.22
CA ARG A 134 8.54 14.26 14.14
C ARG A 134 9.43 15.27 13.41
N LYS A 135 10.36 14.79 12.58
CA LYS A 135 11.33 15.61 11.86
C LYS A 135 10.62 16.60 10.92
N THR A 136 9.74 16.12 10.06
CA THR A 136 9.04 16.94 9.05
C THR A 136 8.11 17.98 9.66
N LEU A 137 7.45 17.65 10.78
CA LEU A 137 6.50 18.55 11.46
C LEU A 137 7.20 19.58 12.38
N LEU A 138 8.35 19.25 12.96
CA LEU A 138 9.11 20.16 13.84
C LEU A 138 10.09 21.09 13.09
N GLU A 139 10.49 20.78 11.86
CA GLU A 139 11.41 21.60 11.05
C GLU A 139 10.84 23.00 10.67
N ASN A 140 9.55 23.27 10.90
CA ASN A 140 8.94 24.55 10.57
C ASN A 140 9.03 25.56 11.73
N GLN A 141 9.91 26.57 11.58
CA GLN A 141 9.89 27.81 12.37
C GLN A 141 8.58 28.64 12.18
N LEU A 142 7.70 28.24 11.24
CA LEU A 142 6.41 28.90 10.95
C LEU A 142 5.27 28.57 11.94
N LEU A 143 5.45 27.60 12.84
CA LEU A 143 4.48 27.28 13.91
C LEU A 143 4.65 28.17 15.16
N GLN A 144 5.48 29.22 15.11
CA GLN A 144 5.70 30.20 16.19
C GLN A 144 4.53 31.21 16.38
N GLY A 145 3.35 30.93 15.80
CA GLY A 145 2.11 31.69 16.00
C GLY A 145 1.32 31.24 17.24
N PRO A 146 0.01 31.55 17.35
CA PRO A 146 -0.85 31.11 18.46
C PRO A 146 -1.12 29.59 18.49
N PHE A 147 -0.35 28.79 17.74
CA PHE A 147 -0.56 27.36 17.53
C PHE A 147 0.49 26.54 18.30
N THR A 148 0.07 25.59 19.12
CA THR A 148 0.98 24.69 19.86
C THR A 148 0.76 23.25 19.39
N LEU A 149 1.78 22.63 18.81
CA LEU A 149 1.76 21.23 18.36
C LEU A 149 2.45 20.32 19.39
N HIS A 150 1.75 19.30 19.87
CA HIS A 150 2.32 18.22 20.69
C HIS A 150 2.29 16.92 19.90
N ILE A 151 3.44 16.27 19.71
CA ILE A 151 3.54 14.99 18.97
C ILE A 151 3.90 13.88 19.93
N ASN A 152 3.05 12.86 20.02
CA ASN A 152 3.21 11.68 20.88
C ASN A 152 3.63 12.06 22.31
N PRO A 153 2.81 12.86 23.03
CA PRO A 153 3.10 13.16 24.44
C PRO A 153 3.11 11.86 25.26
N PRO A 154 3.90 11.80 26.36
CA PRO A 154 3.97 10.62 27.20
C PRO A 154 2.59 10.27 27.74
N GLU A 155 2.26 8.98 27.72
CA GLU A 155 0.96 8.51 28.17
C GLU A 155 0.81 8.67 29.68
N VAL A 156 0.03 9.65 30.10
CA VAL A 156 -0.43 9.74 31.48
C VAL A 156 -1.74 8.95 31.58
N LEU A 157 -1.65 7.63 31.77
CA LEU A 157 -2.80 6.77 32.03
C LEU A 157 -2.97 6.63 33.55
N PRO A 158 -3.84 7.42 34.21
CA PRO A 158 -4.26 7.06 35.55
C PRO A 158 -4.96 5.70 35.49
N ALA A 159 -4.72 4.83 36.47
CA ALA A 159 -5.40 3.55 36.56
C ALA A 159 -6.91 3.78 36.64
N MET A 160 -7.65 3.27 35.65
CA MET A 160 -9.10 3.44 35.54
C MET A 160 -9.72 2.08 35.21
N GLU A 161 -10.49 1.55 36.15
CA GLU A 161 -11.18 0.27 36.04
C GLU A 161 -12.12 0.22 34.81
N ALA A 162 -12.88 1.29 34.57
CA ALA A 162 -13.81 1.38 33.45
C ALA A 162 -13.14 1.39 32.07
N LEU A 163 -11.85 1.76 31.98
CA LEU A 163 -11.11 1.70 30.73
C LEU A 163 -10.82 0.24 30.33
N GLY A 164 -10.54 -0.62 31.31
CA GLY A 164 -10.37 -2.06 31.08
C GLY A 164 -11.66 -2.71 30.57
N GLU A 165 -12.78 -2.41 31.23
CA GLU A 165 -14.11 -2.90 30.81
C GLU A 165 -14.50 -2.40 29.42
N PHE A 166 -14.27 -1.12 29.13
CA PHE A 166 -14.51 -0.54 27.81
C PHE A 166 -13.62 -1.18 26.72
N THR A 167 -12.34 -1.37 27.00
CA THR A 167 -11.41 -2.00 26.05
C THR A 167 -11.82 -3.44 25.78
N SER A 168 -12.25 -4.18 26.81
CA SER A 168 -12.80 -5.53 26.69
C SER A 168 -14.07 -5.56 25.84
N LEU A 169 -14.99 -4.62 26.06
CA LEU A 169 -16.22 -4.48 25.28
C LEU A 169 -15.90 -4.21 23.80
N ILE A 170 -15.05 -3.22 23.50
CA ILE A 170 -14.67 -2.89 22.12
C ILE A 170 -13.92 -4.06 21.47
N SER A 171 -12.97 -4.68 22.17
CA SER A 171 -12.24 -5.84 21.67
C SER A 171 -13.16 -7.03 21.37
N GLY A 172 -14.25 -7.21 22.11
CA GLY A 172 -15.27 -8.22 21.82
C GLY A 172 -16.14 -7.90 20.61
N THR A 173 -16.21 -6.63 20.21
CA THR A 173 -17.02 -6.16 19.05
C THR A 173 -16.21 -6.04 17.77
N VAL A 174 -14.90 -5.83 17.88
CA VAL A 174 -13.98 -5.72 16.75
C VAL A 174 -13.47 -7.13 16.42
N SER A 175 -14.10 -7.76 15.44
CA SER A 175 -13.56 -8.98 14.81
C SER A 175 -13.00 -8.64 13.43
N PRO A 176 -11.89 -9.27 13.01
CA PRO A 176 -11.45 -9.17 11.62
C PRO A 176 -12.54 -9.70 10.69
N PRO A 177 -12.71 -9.11 9.50
CA PRO A 177 -13.69 -9.58 8.52
C PRO A 177 -13.41 -11.05 8.16
N SER A 178 -14.48 -11.84 7.99
CA SER A 178 -14.35 -13.24 7.62
C SER A 178 -13.69 -13.38 6.24
N PRO A 179 -12.77 -14.34 6.03
CA PRO A 179 -12.26 -14.65 4.69
C PRO A 179 -13.36 -14.99 3.68
N PHE A 180 -14.51 -15.45 4.15
CA PHE A 180 -15.68 -15.73 3.31
C PHE A 180 -16.42 -14.47 2.84
N ASP A 181 -16.43 -13.43 3.66
CA ASP A 181 -17.04 -12.14 3.35
C ASP A 181 -16.11 -11.32 2.43
N LEU A 182 -14.80 -11.39 2.68
CA LEU A 182 -13.78 -10.78 1.82
C LEU A 182 -13.77 -11.41 0.42
N LEU A 183 -13.87 -12.73 0.33
CA LEU A 183 -13.72 -13.45 -0.93
C LEU A 183 -14.99 -14.22 -1.30
N PRO A 184 -16.08 -13.58 -1.72
CA PRO A 184 -17.35 -14.28 -1.94
C PRO A 184 -17.25 -15.37 -3.02
N PRO A 185 -17.92 -16.53 -2.86
CA PRO A 185 -17.87 -17.62 -3.83
C PRO A 185 -18.44 -17.22 -5.22
N PRO A 186 -18.16 -18.00 -6.27
CA PRO A 186 -18.77 -17.78 -7.58
C PRO A 186 -20.30 -17.91 -7.52
N ILE A 187 -21.00 -16.99 -8.19
CA ILE A 187 -22.47 -16.98 -8.28
C ILE A 187 -22.96 -17.90 -9.42
N THR A 188 -22.10 -18.11 -10.43
CA THR A 188 -22.39 -18.92 -11.61
C THR A 188 -21.94 -20.36 -11.42
N VAL A 189 -22.71 -21.31 -11.94
CA VAL A 189 -22.36 -22.73 -11.95
C VAL A 189 -21.41 -23.01 -13.12
N GLY A 190 -20.31 -23.72 -12.85
CA GLY A 190 -19.31 -24.11 -13.84
C GLY A 190 -18.06 -23.23 -13.84
N PHE A 191 -17.01 -23.72 -14.50
CA PHE A 191 -15.70 -23.07 -14.52
C PHE A 191 -15.47 -22.29 -15.82
N LEU A 192 -14.83 -21.14 -15.69
CA LEU A 192 -14.34 -20.34 -16.79
C LEU A 192 -13.20 -21.09 -17.50
N LYS A 193 -13.36 -21.33 -18.80
CA LYS A 193 -12.31 -21.93 -19.65
C LYS A 193 -11.62 -20.86 -20.47
N LEU A 194 -10.32 -20.68 -20.24
CA LEU A 194 -9.47 -19.76 -21.01
C LEU A 194 -8.75 -20.56 -22.11
N SER A 195 -9.20 -20.38 -23.35
CA SER A 195 -8.74 -21.18 -24.49
C SER A 195 -7.59 -20.54 -25.28
N ARG A 196 -7.41 -19.22 -25.19
CA ARG A 196 -6.33 -18.48 -25.84
C ARG A 196 -5.33 -17.96 -24.80
N PRO A 197 -4.03 -17.86 -25.15
CA PRO A 197 -3.06 -17.15 -24.34
C PRO A 197 -3.56 -15.73 -24.02
N CYS A 198 -3.72 -15.41 -22.75
CA CYS A 198 -4.21 -14.12 -22.28
C CYS A 198 -3.50 -13.70 -21.00
N CYS A 199 -3.34 -12.39 -20.83
CA CYS A 199 -2.76 -11.77 -19.65
C CYS A 199 -3.75 -10.72 -19.13
N TYR A 200 -4.23 -10.91 -17.91
CA TYR A 200 -5.06 -9.96 -17.19
C TYR A 200 -4.17 -9.17 -16.24
N VAL A 201 -4.31 -7.85 -16.25
CA VAL A 201 -3.62 -6.96 -15.30
C VAL A 201 -4.68 -6.32 -14.42
N PHE A 202 -4.56 -6.48 -13.10
CA PHE A 202 -5.56 -6.01 -12.15
C PHE A 202 -5.15 -4.69 -11.51
N PRO A 203 -6.12 -3.84 -11.14
CA PRO A 203 -5.85 -2.65 -10.33
C PRO A 203 -5.54 -3.08 -8.89
N ALA A 204 -4.26 -3.39 -8.62
CA ALA A 204 -3.77 -3.88 -7.33
C ALA A 204 -3.74 -2.82 -6.20
N GLY A 205 -4.10 -1.58 -6.51
CA GLY A 205 -3.87 -0.43 -5.65
C GLY A 205 -2.39 -0.07 -5.65
N ARG A 206 -1.63 -0.64 -4.70
CA ARG A 206 -0.17 -0.65 -4.69
C ARG A 206 0.36 -2.03 -5.04
N GLY A 207 1.56 -2.03 -5.61
CA GLY A 207 2.18 -3.23 -6.13
C GLY A 207 1.56 -3.65 -7.46
N ASP A 208 1.93 -4.83 -7.90
CA ASP A 208 1.47 -5.41 -9.15
C ASP A 208 0.54 -6.59 -8.87
N CYS A 209 -0.34 -6.89 -9.81
CA CYS A 209 -1.06 -8.15 -9.84
C CYS A 209 -1.47 -8.44 -11.29
N ALA A 210 -1.11 -9.63 -11.76
CA ALA A 210 -1.47 -10.09 -13.08
C ALA A 210 -1.82 -11.57 -13.06
N PHE A 211 -2.60 -12.00 -14.04
CA PHE A 211 -2.96 -13.40 -14.22
C PHE A 211 -2.75 -13.79 -15.67
N PHE A 212 -1.83 -14.73 -15.90
CA PHE A 212 -1.53 -15.26 -17.21
C PHE A 212 -2.18 -16.62 -17.38
N ALA A 213 -2.86 -16.84 -18.51
CA ALA A 213 -3.50 -18.11 -18.79
C ALA A 213 -3.27 -18.55 -20.23
N VAL A 214 -2.96 -19.83 -20.39
CA VAL A 214 -2.96 -20.56 -21.66
C VAL A 214 -3.90 -21.75 -21.51
N ASN A 215 -4.23 -22.40 -22.62
CA ASN A 215 -5.16 -23.53 -22.60
C ASN A 215 -4.61 -24.69 -21.75
N GLY A 216 -5.13 -24.81 -20.52
CA GLY A 216 -4.77 -25.85 -19.57
C GLY A 216 -3.68 -25.48 -18.55
N PHE A 217 -3.21 -24.23 -18.53
CA PHE A 217 -2.25 -23.77 -17.52
C PHE A 217 -2.42 -22.29 -17.16
N THR A 218 -2.33 -21.97 -15.88
CA THR A 218 -2.61 -20.64 -15.32
C THR A 218 -1.55 -20.21 -14.30
N VAL A 219 -1.12 -18.95 -14.38
CA VAL A 219 -0.14 -18.37 -13.46
C VAL A 219 -0.69 -17.08 -12.88
N LEU A 220 -0.89 -17.06 -11.57
CA LEU A 220 -1.17 -15.84 -10.81
C LEU A 220 0.16 -15.20 -10.43
N MET A 221 0.35 -13.94 -10.79
CA MET A 221 1.53 -13.15 -10.51
C MET A 221 1.15 -12.09 -9.50
N ASP A 222 1.73 -12.16 -8.31
CA ASP A 222 1.55 -11.19 -7.22
C ASP A 222 0.10 -11.02 -6.74
N GLY A 223 -0.08 -10.45 -5.54
CA GLY A 223 -1.39 -10.34 -4.88
C GLY A 223 -1.95 -8.92 -4.80
N GLY A 224 -1.07 -7.92 -4.91
CA GLY A 224 -1.39 -6.54 -4.62
C GLY A 224 -1.65 -6.25 -3.13
N SER A 225 -1.80 -4.97 -2.83
CA SER A 225 -2.06 -4.45 -1.47
C SER A 225 -3.51 -4.61 -0.98
N ASP A 226 -4.45 -4.93 -1.87
CA ASP A 226 -5.88 -4.98 -1.54
C ASP A 226 -6.25 -6.27 -0.81
N SER A 227 -6.79 -6.16 0.40
CA SER A 227 -7.26 -7.30 1.20
C SER A 227 -8.49 -7.99 0.60
N GLN A 228 -9.18 -7.36 -0.35
CA GLN A 228 -10.25 -8.00 -1.12
C GLN A 228 -9.72 -8.84 -2.29
N ALA A 229 -8.40 -8.92 -2.45
CA ALA A 229 -7.69 -9.61 -3.53
C ALA A 229 -8.24 -9.24 -4.92
N CYS A 230 -7.62 -8.24 -5.56
CA CYS A 230 -8.11 -7.68 -6.83
C CYS A 230 -8.38 -8.72 -7.95
N PHE A 231 -7.63 -9.83 -7.96
CA PHE A 231 -7.78 -10.96 -8.89
C PHE A 231 -8.97 -11.89 -8.60
N TRP A 232 -9.55 -11.84 -7.41
CA TRP A 232 -10.56 -12.79 -6.94
C TRP A 232 -11.80 -12.87 -7.83
N LYS A 233 -12.22 -11.73 -8.38
CA LYS A 233 -13.36 -11.65 -9.31
C LYS A 233 -13.20 -12.58 -10.53
N LEU A 234 -11.97 -12.77 -11.00
CA LEU A 234 -11.66 -13.72 -12.06
C LEU A 234 -11.43 -15.12 -11.49
N VAL A 235 -10.49 -15.22 -10.55
CA VAL A 235 -9.93 -16.48 -10.06
C VAL A 235 -10.98 -17.37 -9.40
N ARG A 236 -12.00 -16.80 -8.75
CA ARG A 236 -13.09 -17.57 -8.12
C ARG A 236 -13.93 -18.41 -9.10
N HIS A 237 -13.85 -18.13 -10.40
CA HIS A 237 -14.57 -18.89 -11.43
C HIS A 237 -13.68 -19.96 -12.09
N LEU A 238 -12.44 -20.10 -11.64
CA LEU A 238 -11.53 -21.14 -12.11
C LEU A 238 -11.67 -22.39 -11.26
N ASP A 239 -11.32 -23.52 -11.83
CA ASP A 239 -11.19 -24.78 -11.12
C ASP A 239 -9.90 -24.82 -10.31
N ARG A 240 -8.83 -24.25 -10.87
CA ARG A 240 -7.48 -24.26 -10.31
C ARG A 240 -6.62 -23.12 -10.81
N VAL A 241 -5.64 -22.75 -9.99
CA VAL A 241 -4.52 -21.87 -10.32
C VAL A 241 -3.25 -22.72 -10.27
N ASP A 242 -2.65 -23.01 -11.43
CA ASP A 242 -1.52 -23.96 -11.53
C ASP A 242 -0.27 -23.49 -10.82
N ALA A 243 0.02 -22.20 -10.92
CA ALA A 243 1.19 -21.59 -10.32
C ALA A 243 0.87 -20.22 -9.75
N VAL A 244 1.49 -19.90 -8.62
CA VAL A 244 1.52 -18.55 -8.06
C VAL A 244 2.97 -18.10 -8.00
N LEU A 245 3.27 -16.94 -8.55
CA LEU A 245 4.60 -16.31 -8.47
C LEU A 245 4.50 -15.06 -7.61
N LEU A 246 5.23 -15.05 -6.49
CA LEU A 246 5.38 -13.89 -5.63
C LEU A 246 6.76 -13.28 -5.87
N THR A 247 6.79 -12.10 -6.49
CA THR A 247 8.01 -11.44 -6.95
C THR A 247 8.83 -10.84 -5.81
N HIS A 248 8.23 -10.41 -4.71
CA HIS A 248 8.93 -9.83 -3.57
C HIS A 248 8.11 -9.91 -2.29
N ILE A 249 8.79 -9.73 -1.15
CA ILE A 249 8.18 -9.60 0.16
C ILE A 249 7.82 -8.13 0.37
N GLY A 250 6.54 -7.84 0.63
CA GLY A 250 6.09 -6.47 0.87
C GLY A 250 4.61 -6.37 1.17
N THR A 251 4.21 -5.30 1.85
CA THR A 251 2.81 -4.95 2.15
C THR A 251 2.00 -4.60 0.91
N GLU A 252 2.68 -4.31 -0.18
CA GLU A 252 2.14 -3.99 -1.49
C GLU A 252 1.90 -5.23 -2.35
N ASN A 253 2.41 -6.39 -1.95
CA ASN A 253 2.34 -7.61 -2.76
C ASN A 253 1.56 -8.75 -2.08
N LEU A 254 1.85 -8.99 -0.80
CA LEU A 254 1.38 -10.18 -0.10
C LEU A 254 -0.09 -10.16 0.35
N PRO A 255 -0.73 -9.02 0.71
CA PRO A 255 -2.06 -9.04 1.32
C PRO A 255 -3.14 -9.80 0.53
N GLY A 256 -3.26 -9.54 -0.78
CA GLY A 256 -4.29 -10.21 -1.58
C GLY A 256 -4.10 -11.74 -1.67
N VAL A 257 -2.85 -12.21 -1.72
CA VAL A 257 -2.53 -13.64 -1.68
C VAL A 257 -2.76 -14.21 -0.28
N ASN A 258 -2.38 -13.49 0.77
CA ASN A 258 -2.62 -13.90 2.16
C ASN A 258 -4.11 -14.12 2.41
N THR A 259 -4.99 -13.20 1.99
CA THR A 259 -6.44 -13.39 2.13
C THR A 259 -6.94 -14.61 1.35
N PHE A 260 -6.38 -14.87 0.16
CA PHE A 260 -6.72 -16.08 -0.61
C PHE A 260 -6.30 -17.37 0.12
N LEU A 261 -5.10 -17.39 0.71
CA LEU A 261 -4.62 -18.53 1.51
C LEU A 261 -5.40 -18.71 2.81
N GLU A 262 -5.74 -17.62 3.51
CA GLU A 262 -6.59 -17.62 4.71
C GLU A 262 -7.95 -18.25 4.42
N ARG A 263 -8.56 -17.87 3.30
CA ARG A 263 -9.81 -18.49 2.85
C ARG A 263 -9.66 -19.99 2.66
N LYS A 264 -8.59 -20.44 1.99
CA LYS A 264 -8.33 -21.87 1.79
C LYS A 264 -8.16 -22.63 3.10
N VAL A 265 -7.43 -22.04 4.04
CA VAL A 265 -7.27 -22.62 5.39
C VAL A 265 -8.63 -22.72 6.08
N ALA A 266 -9.45 -21.67 6.01
CA ALA A 266 -10.79 -21.68 6.58
C ALA A 266 -11.69 -22.74 5.91
N GLU A 267 -11.58 -22.95 4.60
CA GLU A 267 -12.31 -24.02 3.88
C GLU A 267 -11.88 -25.42 4.35
N LEU A 268 -10.59 -25.65 4.60
CA LEU A 268 -10.09 -26.92 5.15
C LEU A 268 -10.58 -27.16 6.58
N GLU A 269 -10.52 -26.13 7.44
CA GLU A 269 -10.94 -26.20 8.85
C GLU A 269 -12.46 -26.43 8.99
N MET A 270 -13.27 -25.98 8.02
CA MET A 270 -14.75 -26.13 8.00
C MET A 270 -15.25 -27.45 7.38
N SER A 271 -14.37 -28.28 6.81
CA SER A 271 -14.76 -29.43 5.95
C SER A 271 -15.48 -30.58 6.66
N TYR A 272 -15.66 -30.52 7.99
CA TYR A 272 -16.35 -31.55 8.76
C TYR A 272 -17.89 -31.43 8.75
N ASP A 273 -18.49 -30.27 8.43
CA ASP A 273 -19.89 -30.04 8.83
C ASP A 273 -20.82 -29.26 7.87
N SER A 274 -20.49 -29.04 6.58
CA SER A 274 -21.53 -28.51 5.68
C SER A 274 -21.30 -28.71 4.18
N SER A 275 -22.33 -29.26 3.55
CA SER A 275 -22.59 -29.47 2.13
C SER A 275 -22.77 -28.18 1.30
N LYS A 276 -22.13 -27.07 1.67
CA LYS A 276 -22.06 -25.87 0.86
C LYS A 276 -20.67 -25.79 0.24
N LYS A 277 -20.59 -26.07 -1.06
CA LYS A 277 -19.41 -25.94 -1.92
C LYS A 277 -18.88 -24.50 -1.90
N LEU A 278 -18.16 -24.15 -0.84
CA LEU A 278 -17.25 -23.02 -0.76
C LEU A 278 -16.05 -23.37 -1.64
N ILE A 279 -16.24 -23.34 -2.95
CA ILE A 279 -15.19 -23.73 -3.90
C ILE A 279 -14.33 -22.51 -4.15
N SER A 280 -13.20 -22.42 -3.45
CA SER A 280 -12.06 -21.70 -3.98
C SER A 280 -11.31 -22.59 -4.99
N PRO A 281 -10.69 -22.02 -6.03
CA PRO A 281 -9.92 -22.80 -7.01
C PRO A 281 -8.76 -23.51 -6.34
N GLU A 282 -8.43 -24.74 -6.73
CA GLU A 282 -7.25 -25.45 -6.23
C GLU A 282 -5.96 -24.65 -6.48
N LEU A 283 -4.96 -24.82 -5.60
CA LEU A 283 -3.68 -24.14 -5.72
C LEU A 283 -2.59 -25.13 -6.06
N GLY A 284 -1.87 -24.89 -7.15
CA GLY A 284 -0.69 -25.65 -7.51
C GLY A 284 0.58 -25.12 -6.85
N VAL A 285 1.64 -24.97 -7.64
CA VAL A 285 2.98 -24.61 -7.14
C VAL A 285 3.03 -23.14 -6.75
N VAL A 286 3.60 -22.84 -5.58
CA VAL A 286 3.85 -21.46 -5.16
C VAL A 286 5.35 -21.17 -5.25
N PHE A 287 5.73 -20.25 -6.11
CA PHE A 287 7.08 -19.72 -6.20
C PHE A 287 7.22 -18.50 -5.30
N PHE A 288 8.07 -18.61 -4.28
CA PHE A 288 8.26 -17.55 -3.29
C PHE A 288 9.64 -17.63 -2.66
N ASN A 289 10.39 -16.54 -2.77
CA ASN A 289 11.69 -16.39 -2.11
C ASN A 289 11.49 -15.83 -0.71
N ALA A 290 11.39 -16.71 0.29
CA ALA A 290 11.25 -16.32 1.69
C ALA A 290 12.40 -16.86 2.55
N PRO A 291 13.17 -16.01 3.25
CA PRO A 291 14.17 -16.46 4.19
C PRO A 291 13.54 -17.27 5.32
N SER A 292 14.16 -18.38 5.72
CA SER A 292 13.62 -19.28 6.76
C SER A 292 13.61 -18.68 8.19
N ARG A 293 14.08 -17.44 8.37
CA ARG A 293 14.27 -16.75 9.68
C ARG A 293 13.61 -15.37 9.73
N LEU A 294 12.42 -15.22 9.19
CA LEU A 294 11.63 -13.99 9.29
C LEU A 294 11.01 -13.89 10.69
N GLN A 295 11.74 -13.35 11.67
CA GLN A 295 11.22 -13.15 13.04
C GLN A 295 10.57 -11.77 13.27
N VAL A 296 10.61 -10.86 12.29
CA VAL A 296 10.27 -9.44 12.52
C VAL A 296 9.17 -8.90 11.61
N GLU A 297 8.92 -9.48 10.44
CA GLU A 297 7.90 -8.97 9.50
C GLU A 297 6.56 -9.74 9.60
N GLU A 298 5.46 -9.02 9.84
CA GLU A 298 4.12 -9.59 10.08
C GLU A 298 3.52 -10.29 8.85
N GLN A 299 3.68 -9.73 7.64
CA GLN A 299 3.05 -10.24 6.42
C GLN A 299 3.70 -11.52 5.84
N PRO A 300 5.03 -11.61 5.66
CA PRO A 300 5.64 -12.80 5.05
C PRO A 300 5.70 -13.99 6.01
N SER A 301 5.78 -13.74 7.33
CA SER A 301 5.65 -14.80 8.34
C SER A 301 4.25 -15.42 8.30
N LEU A 302 3.21 -14.59 8.17
CA LEU A 302 1.84 -15.03 7.93
C LEU A 302 1.73 -15.86 6.65
N THR A 303 2.28 -15.41 5.52
CA THR A 303 2.27 -16.17 4.25
C THR A 303 2.86 -17.57 4.42
N LEU A 304 4.04 -17.68 5.04
CA LEU A 304 4.69 -18.97 5.28
C LEU A 304 3.89 -19.87 6.23
N GLN A 305 3.28 -19.29 7.27
CA GLN A 305 2.42 -20.03 8.19
C GLN A 305 1.19 -20.59 7.48
N LEU A 306 0.54 -19.81 6.62
CA LEU A 306 -0.63 -20.22 5.85
C LEU A 306 -0.26 -21.32 4.84
N LEU A 307 0.84 -21.15 4.09
CA LEU A 307 1.32 -22.19 3.17
C LEU A 307 1.62 -23.51 3.89
N LYS A 308 2.22 -23.44 5.09
CA LYS A 308 2.45 -24.62 5.94
C LYS A 308 1.15 -25.29 6.38
N LYS A 309 0.12 -24.52 6.75
CA LYS A 309 -1.21 -25.07 7.08
C LYS A 309 -1.88 -25.77 5.90
N LEU A 310 -1.62 -25.30 4.68
CA LEU A 310 -2.13 -25.89 3.44
C LEU A 310 -1.26 -27.04 2.89
N ASP A 311 -0.18 -27.41 3.59
CA ASP A 311 0.85 -28.37 3.13
C ASP A 311 1.48 -28.01 1.76
N ILE A 312 1.58 -26.71 1.47
CA ILE A 312 2.21 -26.19 0.24
C ILE A 312 3.63 -25.75 0.58
N ARG A 313 4.62 -26.33 -0.12
CA ARG A 313 6.03 -25.93 0.03
C ARG A 313 6.37 -24.83 -0.99
N PRO A 314 6.80 -23.64 -0.55
CA PRO A 314 7.22 -22.59 -1.47
C PRO A 314 8.51 -23.00 -2.18
N HIS A 315 8.56 -22.77 -3.50
CA HIS A 315 9.70 -23.06 -4.35
C HIS A 315 10.50 -21.77 -4.58
N PRO A 316 11.76 -21.70 -4.12
CA PRO A 316 12.58 -20.52 -4.35
C PRO A 316 13.01 -20.43 -5.82
N LEU A 317 12.96 -19.23 -6.37
CA LEU A 317 13.47 -18.88 -7.69
C LEU A 317 14.79 -18.13 -7.53
N ILE A 318 15.90 -18.87 -7.65
CA ILE A 318 17.25 -18.32 -7.55
C ILE A 318 18.09 -18.90 -8.67
N ARG A 319 18.76 -18.03 -9.43
CA ARG A 319 19.66 -18.45 -10.50
C ARG A 319 21.06 -18.78 -9.95
N PRO A 320 21.67 -19.91 -10.29
CA PRO A 320 23.06 -20.18 -9.91
C PRO A 320 24.05 -19.20 -10.58
N GLN A 321 25.07 -18.76 -9.86
CA GLN A 321 26.08 -17.84 -10.38
C GLN A 321 26.99 -18.53 -11.41
N GLY A 322 27.29 -17.84 -12.51
CA GLY A 322 28.21 -18.32 -13.55
C GLY A 322 27.60 -19.29 -14.56
N VAL A 323 26.33 -19.65 -14.42
CA VAL A 323 25.60 -20.51 -15.36
C VAL A 323 24.80 -19.63 -16.34
N PRO A 324 24.73 -19.98 -17.64
CA PRO A 324 23.83 -19.33 -18.59
C PRO A 324 22.38 -19.39 -18.12
N ILE A 325 21.55 -18.47 -18.59
CA ILE A 325 20.13 -18.41 -18.20
C ILE A 325 19.39 -19.56 -18.90
N GLU A 326 19.07 -20.61 -18.14
CA GLU A 326 18.22 -21.71 -18.60
C GLU A 326 16.76 -21.48 -18.16
N PRO A 327 15.77 -21.75 -19.04
CA PRO A 327 14.37 -21.62 -18.68
C PRO A 327 13.90 -22.76 -17.78
N LEU A 328 13.00 -22.44 -16.84
CA LEU A 328 12.16 -23.41 -16.16
C LEU A 328 10.86 -23.60 -16.96
N THR A 329 10.66 -24.77 -17.55
CA THR A 329 9.42 -25.09 -18.26
C THR A 329 8.28 -25.31 -17.28
N LEU A 330 7.31 -24.40 -17.28
CA LEU A 330 6.12 -24.47 -16.43
C LEU A 330 5.04 -25.37 -17.05
N PHE A 331 4.93 -25.35 -18.38
CA PHE A 331 3.93 -26.11 -19.12
C PHE A 331 4.42 -26.46 -20.51
N GLN A 332 4.14 -27.68 -20.96
CA GLN A 332 4.42 -28.10 -22.33
C GLN A 332 3.33 -29.05 -22.79
N LYS A 333 2.73 -28.78 -23.96
CA LYS A 333 1.74 -29.66 -24.57
C LYS A 333 2.01 -29.79 -26.06
N MET A 334 2.22 -31.04 -26.50
CA MET A 334 2.46 -31.39 -27.89
C MET A 334 1.36 -30.83 -28.80
N GLY A 335 1.75 -30.12 -29.86
CA GLY A 335 0.82 -29.49 -30.81
C GLY A 335 0.12 -28.22 -30.30
N VAL A 336 0.37 -27.78 -29.06
CA VAL A 336 -0.20 -26.53 -28.51
C VAL A 336 0.89 -25.50 -28.26
N GLY A 337 1.92 -25.85 -27.49
CA GLY A 337 3.01 -24.93 -27.18
C GLY A 337 3.69 -25.23 -25.84
N GLN A 338 4.59 -24.33 -25.46
CA GLN A 338 5.41 -24.40 -24.26
C GLN A 338 5.43 -23.04 -23.55
N LEU A 339 5.32 -23.06 -22.22
CA LEU A 339 5.45 -21.90 -21.35
C LEU A 339 6.71 -22.04 -20.51
N ASP A 340 7.64 -21.11 -20.70
CA ASP A 340 8.93 -21.08 -20.01
C ASP A 340 9.04 -19.86 -19.10
N LEU A 341 9.68 -20.05 -17.95
CA LEU A 341 10.00 -19.02 -16.98
C LEU A 341 11.51 -18.84 -16.90
N TYR A 342 12.01 -17.69 -17.34
CA TYR A 342 13.42 -17.33 -17.24
C TYR A 342 13.65 -16.50 -15.98
N ILE A 343 14.48 -16.99 -15.06
CA ILE A 343 14.83 -16.28 -13.82
C ILE A 343 16.01 -15.35 -14.11
N LEU A 344 15.77 -14.03 -14.08
CA LEU A 344 16.81 -13.03 -14.34
C LEU A 344 17.58 -12.68 -13.06
N ASN A 345 16.85 -12.52 -11.95
CA ASN A 345 17.33 -12.18 -10.61
C ASN A 345 16.41 -12.85 -9.56
N PRO A 346 16.87 -13.21 -8.34
CA PRO A 346 18.22 -13.08 -7.79
C PRO A 346 19.21 -14.12 -8.34
N VAL A 347 20.47 -13.73 -8.40
CA VAL A 347 21.60 -14.66 -8.62
C VAL A 347 22.10 -15.11 -7.25
N SER A 348 22.33 -16.42 -7.08
CA SER A 348 22.92 -17.02 -5.89
C SER A 348 24.35 -16.51 -5.70
N SER A 349 24.51 -15.34 -5.05
CA SER A 349 25.81 -14.77 -4.76
C SER A 349 26.32 -15.31 -3.42
N ALA A 350 27.50 -15.94 -3.41
CA ALA A 350 28.19 -16.37 -2.18
C ALA A 350 28.63 -15.18 -1.29
N SER A 351 28.48 -13.93 -1.76
CA SER A 351 28.85 -12.72 -1.03
C SER A 351 27.63 -12.01 -0.42
N LYS A 352 27.62 -11.96 0.91
CA LYS A 352 26.74 -11.16 1.77
C LYS A 352 26.73 -9.69 1.34
N SER A 353 25.82 -9.26 0.47
CA SER A 353 25.57 -7.83 0.25
C SER A 353 24.66 -7.32 1.37
N GLN A 354 25.26 -6.92 2.49
CA GLN A 354 24.60 -6.42 3.71
C GLN A 354 24.03 -5.00 3.57
N THR A 355 23.86 -4.48 2.35
CA THR A 355 23.52 -3.07 2.09
C THR A 355 22.18 -2.86 1.39
N LEU A 356 21.44 -3.92 1.05
CA LEU A 356 20.11 -3.81 0.43
C LEU A 356 19.01 -4.30 1.40
N PRO A 357 17.83 -3.66 1.42
CA PRO A 357 16.67 -4.15 2.18
C PRO A 357 16.34 -5.60 1.83
N LEU A 358 15.88 -6.39 2.81
CA LEU A 358 15.50 -7.80 2.62
C LEU A 358 14.52 -8.02 1.45
N PRO A 359 13.49 -7.17 1.24
CA PRO A 359 12.61 -7.23 0.06
C PRO A 359 13.36 -7.22 -1.27
N ALA A 360 14.40 -6.39 -1.40
CA ALA A 360 15.18 -6.25 -2.62
C ALA A 360 16.17 -7.40 -2.84
N LEU A 361 16.62 -8.06 -1.77
CA LEU A 361 17.49 -9.25 -1.84
C LEU A 361 16.72 -10.51 -2.20
N ALA A 362 15.47 -10.62 -1.74
CA ALA A 362 14.58 -11.72 -2.07
C ALA A 362 13.84 -11.51 -3.40
N SER A 363 13.87 -10.30 -3.96
CA SER A 363 13.07 -9.96 -5.14
C SER A 363 13.47 -10.73 -6.40
N VAL A 364 12.48 -11.40 -6.98
CA VAL A 364 12.54 -12.10 -8.24
C VAL A 364 12.24 -11.14 -9.37
N SER A 365 13.13 -11.11 -10.36
CA SER A 365 12.79 -10.66 -11.71
C SER A 365 12.77 -11.87 -12.63
N ALA A 366 11.66 -12.03 -13.36
CA ALA A 366 11.46 -13.16 -14.25
C ALA A 366 10.82 -12.75 -15.57
N LEU A 367 11.18 -13.44 -16.64
CA LEU A 367 10.60 -13.30 -17.96
C LEU A 367 9.80 -14.55 -18.29
N LEU A 368 8.50 -14.39 -18.45
CA LEU A 368 7.59 -15.45 -18.87
C LEU A 368 7.48 -15.45 -20.40
N VAL A 369 7.72 -16.59 -21.04
CA VAL A 369 7.71 -16.72 -22.50
C VAL A 369 6.79 -17.84 -22.94
N TRP A 370 5.78 -17.49 -23.75
CA TRP A 370 4.92 -18.45 -24.41
C TRP A 370 5.41 -18.72 -25.83
N HIS A 371 5.75 -19.97 -26.09
CA HIS A 371 6.16 -20.52 -27.37
C HIS A 371 5.00 -21.32 -27.98
N PRO A 372 4.23 -20.74 -28.93
CA PRO A 372 3.19 -21.49 -29.62
C PRO A 372 3.80 -22.59 -30.49
N ALA A 373 3.10 -23.73 -30.62
CA ALA A 373 3.54 -24.81 -31.51
C ALA A 373 3.45 -24.42 -32.99
N CYS A 374 2.53 -23.52 -33.34
CA CYS A 374 2.39 -22.98 -34.69
C CYS A 374 3.42 -21.89 -34.93
N THR A 375 4.29 -22.06 -35.93
CA THR A 375 5.35 -21.10 -36.29
C THR A 375 4.82 -19.76 -36.84
N GLN A 376 3.54 -19.69 -37.20
CA GLN A 376 2.88 -18.45 -37.62
C GLN A 376 2.38 -17.61 -36.45
N GLU A 377 2.20 -18.20 -35.27
CA GLU A 377 1.78 -17.49 -34.08
C GLU A 377 2.99 -16.78 -33.43
N LYS A 378 2.74 -15.60 -32.86
CA LYS A 378 3.81 -14.80 -32.24
C LYS A 378 4.15 -15.34 -30.85
N VAL A 379 5.45 -15.42 -30.57
CA VAL A 379 5.96 -15.64 -29.21
C VAL A 379 5.56 -14.47 -28.33
N VAL A 380 4.92 -14.74 -27.19
CA VAL A 380 4.53 -13.73 -26.20
C VAL A 380 5.56 -13.71 -25.08
N ARG A 381 6.01 -12.52 -24.69
CA ARG A 381 7.00 -12.31 -23.63
C ARG A 381 6.45 -11.31 -22.63
N VAL A 382 6.44 -11.67 -21.35
CA VAL A 382 5.98 -10.80 -20.27
C VAL A 382 7.09 -10.73 -19.21
N LEU A 383 7.62 -9.53 -18.99
CA LEU A 383 8.65 -9.27 -18.00
C LEU A 383 8.03 -8.81 -16.69
N PHE A 384 8.38 -9.50 -15.60
CA PHE A 384 8.08 -9.11 -14.24
C PHE A 384 9.38 -8.64 -13.57
N PRO A 385 9.58 -7.33 -13.38
CA PRO A 385 10.84 -6.79 -12.87
C PRO A 385 11.00 -6.97 -11.35
N GLY A 386 9.90 -7.13 -10.61
CA GLY A 386 9.93 -7.05 -9.14
C GLY A 386 10.51 -5.71 -8.67
N ILE A 387 11.26 -5.72 -7.57
CA ILE A 387 12.01 -4.56 -7.05
C ILE A 387 13.43 -4.52 -7.66
N THR A 388 13.69 -5.23 -8.76
CA THR A 388 15.03 -5.27 -9.35
C THR A 388 15.35 -3.93 -10.04
N PRO A 389 16.43 -3.22 -9.66
CA PRO A 389 16.81 -1.97 -10.31
C PRO A 389 17.07 -2.15 -11.80
N GLN A 390 16.68 -1.16 -12.61
CA GLN A 390 16.80 -1.21 -14.07
C GLN A 390 18.24 -1.52 -14.55
N ALA A 391 19.26 -1.02 -13.85
CA ALA A 391 20.67 -1.29 -14.15
C ALA A 391 21.07 -2.78 -14.08
N LYS A 392 20.33 -3.60 -13.32
CA LYS A 392 20.52 -5.05 -13.26
C LYS A 392 19.72 -5.80 -14.33
N LEU A 393 18.62 -5.21 -14.82
CA LEU A 393 17.77 -5.78 -15.86
C LEU A 393 18.35 -5.54 -17.26
N LEU A 394 18.95 -4.38 -17.47
CA LEU A 394 19.58 -3.96 -18.71
C LEU A 394 21.02 -3.54 -18.38
N PRO A 395 22.02 -4.44 -18.46
CA PRO A 395 23.41 -4.01 -18.36
C PRO A 395 23.67 -2.94 -19.43
N PRO A 396 24.43 -1.87 -19.11
CA PRO A 396 24.71 -0.81 -20.08
C PRO A 396 25.31 -1.43 -21.35
N LEU A 397 24.71 -1.08 -22.50
CA LEU A 397 25.23 -1.48 -23.79
C LEU A 397 26.71 -1.04 -23.88
N PRO A 398 27.63 -1.92 -24.34
CA PRO A 398 29.00 -1.48 -24.58
C PRO A 398 28.97 -0.27 -25.53
N PRO A 399 29.80 0.75 -25.30
CA PRO A 399 29.85 1.90 -26.19
C PRO A 399 30.15 1.40 -27.60
N HIS A 400 29.21 1.66 -28.52
CA HIS A 400 29.40 1.36 -29.94
C HIS A 400 30.57 2.23 -30.42
N PRO A 401 31.58 1.68 -31.11
CA PRO A 401 32.82 2.41 -31.43
C PRO A 401 32.65 3.62 -32.37
N ASP A 402 31.45 3.90 -32.89
CA ASP A 402 31.22 4.97 -33.88
C ASP A 402 30.22 6.06 -33.45
N ALA A 403 29.79 6.12 -32.19
CA ALA A 403 28.94 7.21 -31.72
C ALA A 403 29.76 8.42 -31.25
N SER A 404 30.61 8.97 -32.12
CA SER A 404 31.19 10.31 -31.93
C SER A 404 30.30 11.35 -32.62
N MET A 405 29.19 11.70 -31.99
CA MET A 405 28.50 12.95 -32.34
C MET A 405 29.26 14.10 -31.66
N PRO A 406 29.80 15.09 -32.40
CA PRO A 406 30.50 16.20 -31.80
C PRO A 406 29.53 17.06 -30.99
N VAL A 407 29.81 17.20 -29.69
CA VAL A 407 29.16 18.19 -28.83
C VAL A 407 29.71 19.57 -29.21
N PRO A 408 28.89 20.60 -29.46
CA PRO A 408 29.39 21.95 -29.68
C PRO A 408 30.07 22.44 -28.39
N GLN A 409 31.36 22.73 -28.46
CA GLN A 409 32.07 23.41 -27.37
C GLN A 409 31.53 24.84 -27.27
N SER A 410 30.87 25.15 -26.17
CA SER A 410 30.61 26.53 -25.77
C SER A 410 31.86 27.06 -25.07
N ASP A 411 32.67 27.85 -25.78
CA ASP A 411 33.79 28.56 -25.17
C ASP A 411 33.26 29.60 -24.18
N SER A 412 33.54 29.35 -22.91
CA SER A 412 33.36 30.31 -21.81
C SER A 412 34.68 31.04 -21.57
N ASP A 413 34.89 32.15 -22.29
CA ASP A 413 35.95 33.11 -21.96
C ASP A 413 35.35 34.39 -21.38
N ALA A 414 35.43 34.48 -20.06
CA ALA A 414 35.32 35.73 -19.33
C ALA A 414 36.69 36.40 -19.30
N ASN A 415 36.85 37.54 -19.98
CA ASN A 415 37.77 38.57 -19.51
C ASN A 415 37.29 39.97 -19.88
N GLY A 416 37.19 40.82 -18.86
CA GLY A 416 36.53 42.12 -18.95
C GLY A 416 37.37 43.20 -19.64
N LYS A 417 36.68 44.28 -20.03
CA LYS A 417 37.22 45.65 -20.01
C LYS A 417 36.07 46.68 -20.05
N ARG A 418 36.16 47.63 -19.13
CA ARG A 418 35.37 48.88 -19.01
C ARG A 418 35.28 49.64 -20.34
N ALA A 419 34.13 50.27 -20.62
CA ALA A 419 34.01 51.75 -20.70
C ALA A 419 32.59 52.25 -21.09
N LYS A 420 32.13 53.22 -20.29
CA LYS A 420 31.18 54.34 -20.49
C LYS A 420 30.43 54.53 -21.82
N GLY A 421 29.15 54.93 -21.69
CA GLY A 421 28.60 56.10 -22.42
C GLY A 421 27.13 56.00 -22.85
N ALA A 422 26.30 56.95 -22.37
CA ALA A 422 25.10 57.58 -22.96
C ALA A 422 24.25 56.80 -24.00
N GLY A 423 22.92 56.76 -24.01
CA GLY A 423 21.88 57.66 -23.51
C GLY A 423 20.64 57.51 -24.43
N MET A 424 19.51 58.05 -23.97
CA MET A 424 18.31 58.41 -24.77
C MET A 424 17.27 57.33 -25.20
N ARG A 425 16.22 57.22 -24.37
CA ARG A 425 14.81 57.64 -24.63
C ARG A 425 14.06 57.18 -25.90
N GLY A 426 12.88 56.58 -25.65
CA GLY A 426 11.66 56.65 -26.50
C GLY A 426 11.37 55.37 -27.31
N LYS A 427 10.13 54.94 -27.58
CA LYS A 427 8.77 55.24 -27.12
C LYS A 427 7.87 54.26 -27.90
N LYS A 428 6.81 53.77 -27.24
CA LYS A 428 5.48 53.43 -27.78
C LYS A 428 5.27 52.21 -28.70
N THR A 429 4.40 51.33 -28.18
CA THR A 429 3.40 50.52 -28.88
C THR A 429 2.45 51.37 -29.74
N PRO A 430 1.64 50.74 -30.62
CA PRO A 430 0.26 50.48 -30.20
C PRO A 430 -0.29 49.11 -30.63
N ALA A 431 -1.37 48.75 -29.94
CA ALA A 431 -2.27 47.63 -30.19
C ALA A 431 -3.44 48.02 -31.10
N VAL A 432 -4.01 47.05 -31.83
CA VAL A 432 -5.39 47.01 -32.40
C VAL A 432 -5.72 45.51 -32.58
N SER A 433 -6.55 44.85 -31.75
CA SER A 433 -8.00 44.54 -31.90
C SER A 433 -8.41 44.10 -33.32
N SER A 434 -9.27 43.11 -33.62
CA SER A 434 -10.47 42.59 -32.97
C SER A 434 -10.98 41.35 -33.74
N SER A 435 -11.84 40.58 -33.06
CA SER A 435 -13.07 39.88 -33.52
C SER A 435 -13.00 38.64 -34.44
N CYS A 436 -13.46 37.52 -33.85
CA CYS A 436 -14.51 36.59 -34.29
C CYS A 436 -14.87 36.49 -35.78
N ASP A 437 -14.95 35.26 -36.33
CA ASP A 437 -16.26 34.60 -36.44
C ASP A 437 -16.25 33.13 -36.89
N HIS A 438 -17.27 32.45 -36.37
CA HIS A 438 -17.99 31.23 -36.69
C HIS A 438 -17.64 30.24 -37.83
N ARG A 439 -17.84 28.97 -37.44
CA ARG A 439 -18.53 27.84 -38.11
C ARG A 439 -18.00 27.37 -39.46
N SER A 440 -17.53 26.12 -39.48
CA SER A 440 -18.33 24.93 -39.85
C SER A 440 -17.70 23.68 -39.25
#